data_AF-A0A3C2B3X5-F1
#
_entry.id   AF-A0A3C2B3X5-F1
#
_cell.length_a   1.000
_cell.length_b   1.000
_cell.length_c   1.000
_cell.angle_alpha   90.00
_cell.angle_beta   90.00
_cell.angle_gamma   90.00
#
_symmetry.space_group_name_H-M   'P 1'
#
loop_
_entity.id
_entity.type
_entity.pdbx_description
1 polymer ?
#
loop_
_entity_poly.entity_id
_entity_poly.type
_entity_poly.pdbx_seq_one_letter_code
_entity_poly.pdbx_strand_id
1 'polypeptide(L)'
;MSLDDLNREQKRSLKKMGALNEQGQPTRAPAPARRQKDERVGAVQYVREVRDEMRKVAWPKWPEVRRFSIIVLVTVVLYTGYVFGLDSLFGVLSGWLYD
;
A
#
# COMPACT_ATOMS: atom_id res chain seq x y z
N MET A 1 54.80 2.53 12.86
CA MET A 1 55.02 3.89 13.40
C MET A 1 54.61 3.88 14.87
N SER A 2 55.56 4.09 15.78
CA SER A 2 55.26 4.12 17.22
C SER A 2 54.50 5.40 17.58
N LEU A 3 53.58 5.34 18.55
CA LEU A 3 52.81 6.49 19.04
C LEU A 3 53.68 7.52 19.79
N ASP A 4 54.94 7.16 20.07
CA ASP A 4 55.88 7.95 20.84
C ASP A 4 56.43 9.16 20.08
N ASP A 5 56.49 9.08 18.74
CA ASP A 5 57.02 10.14 17.85
C ASP A 5 55.99 11.25 17.49
N LEU A 6 54.78 11.19 18.03
CA LEU A 6 53.71 12.10 17.64
C LEU A 6 53.83 13.48 18.33
N ASN A 7 53.65 14.52 17.50
CA ASN A 7 53.35 15.91 17.84
C ASN A 7 52.43 16.03 19.09
N ARG A 8 52.70 16.90 20.08
CA ARG A 8 51.70 17.26 21.10
C ARG A 8 50.38 17.73 20.48
N GLU A 9 50.46 18.44 19.36
CA GLU A 9 49.33 18.82 18.51
C GLU A 9 48.60 17.59 17.92
N GLN A 10 49.35 16.63 17.38
CA GLN A 10 48.81 15.40 16.78
C GLN A 10 48.14 14.49 17.82
N LYS A 11 48.65 14.45 19.06
CA LYS A 11 48.01 13.71 20.16
C LYS A 11 46.67 14.34 20.57
N ARG A 12 46.56 15.67 20.52
CA ARG A 12 45.30 16.40 20.79
C ARG A 12 44.28 16.20 19.69
N SER A 13 44.69 16.21 18.41
CA SER A 13 43.77 15.96 17.30
C SER A 13 43.25 14.51 17.32
N LEU A 14 44.11 13.52 17.60
CA LEU A 14 43.72 12.12 17.76
C LEU A 14 42.76 11.89 18.94
N LYS A 15 42.97 12.61 20.06
CA LYS A 15 42.03 12.61 21.20
C LYS A 15 40.69 13.26 20.82
N LYS A 16 40.72 14.37 20.08
CA LYS A 16 39.50 15.07 19.59
C LYS A 16 38.72 14.23 18.57
N MET A 17 39.42 13.40 17.81
CA MET A 17 38.84 12.42 16.87
C MET A 17 38.31 11.16 17.57
N GLY A 18 38.41 11.06 18.90
CA GLY A 18 37.92 9.90 19.67
C GLY A 18 38.71 8.62 19.43
N ALA A 19 39.88 8.70 18.80
CA ALA A 19 40.72 7.56 18.45
C ALA A 19 41.63 7.13 19.61
N LEU A 20 41.78 7.95 20.65
CA LEU A 20 42.61 7.68 21.82
C LEU A 20 41.80 7.87 23.11
N ASN A 21 41.83 6.87 23.99
CA ASN A 21 41.28 6.97 25.35
C ASN A 21 42.14 7.89 26.23
N GLU A 22 41.64 8.28 27.42
CA GLU A 22 42.37 9.15 28.37
C GLU A 22 43.72 8.59 28.81
N GLN A 23 43.93 7.28 28.66
CA GLN A 23 45.17 6.56 28.94
C GLN A 23 46.13 6.47 27.72
N GLY A 24 45.83 7.15 26.61
CA GLY A 24 46.73 7.26 25.45
C GLY A 24 46.79 6.02 24.53
N GLN A 25 45.91 5.05 24.74
CA GLN A 25 45.83 3.83 23.93
C GLN A 25 44.84 4.01 22.76
N PRO A 26 45.10 3.40 21.58
CA PRO A 26 44.23 3.47 20.43
C PRO A 26 42.91 2.75 20.70
N THR A 27 41.83 3.51 20.71
CA THR A 27 40.47 2.99 20.87
C THR A 27 39.95 2.59 19.51
N ARG A 28 39.51 1.35 19.38
CA ARG A 28 38.86 0.82 18.18
C ARG A 28 37.72 1.79 17.79
N ALA A 29 37.80 2.34 16.58
CA ALA A 29 36.84 3.31 16.06
C ALA A 29 35.40 2.90 16.41
N PRO A 30 34.52 3.84 16.83
CA PRO A 30 33.13 3.51 17.06
C PRO A 30 32.59 2.89 15.77
N ALA A 31 32.08 1.66 15.87
CA ALA A 31 31.48 0.97 14.74
C ALA A 31 30.46 1.93 14.10
N PRO A 32 30.45 2.08 12.75
CA PRO A 32 29.48 2.95 12.11
C PRO A 32 28.10 2.53 12.62
N ALA A 33 27.43 3.48 13.28
CA ALA A 33 26.10 3.25 13.83
C ALA A 33 25.26 2.65 12.70
N ARG A 34 24.84 1.41 12.95
CA ARG A 34 24.02 0.53 12.12
C ARG A 34 23.42 1.26 10.93
N ARG A 35 23.79 0.85 9.71
CA ARG A 35 23.00 1.10 8.49
C ARG A 35 21.53 0.95 8.89
N GLN A 36 20.80 2.04 8.92
CA GLN A 36 19.38 2.03 9.26
C GLN A 36 18.76 1.01 8.29
N LYS A 37 18.24 -0.07 8.87
CA LYS A 37 17.57 -1.13 8.12
C LYS A 37 16.62 -0.45 7.16
N ASP A 38 16.69 -0.80 5.88
CA ASP A 38 15.71 -0.40 4.87
C ASP A 38 14.33 -0.46 5.52
N GLU A 39 13.73 0.72 5.67
CA GLU A 39 12.46 0.92 6.36
C GLU A 39 11.37 0.36 5.45
N ARG A 40 11.27 -0.98 5.42
CA ARG A 40 10.18 -1.67 4.76
C ARG A 40 8.92 -1.23 5.48
N VAL A 41 8.00 -0.62 4.74
CA VAL A 41 6.66 -0.27 5.23
C VAL A 41 6.05 -1.49 5.93
N GLY A 42 5.85 -1.37 7.24
CA GLY A 42 5.22 -2.42 8.03
C GLY A 42 3.75 -2.59 7.61
N ALA A 43 3.20 -3.80 7.74
CA ALA A 43 1.79 -4.07 7.39
C ALA A 43 0.80 -3.12 8.08
N VAL A 44 1.09 -2.69 9.31
CA VAL A 44 0.30 -1.70 10.06
C VAL A 44 0.33 -0.32 9.38
N GLN A 45 1.49 0.09 8.88
CA GLN A 45 1.64 1.35 8.16
C GLN A 45 0.89 1.32 6.82
N TYR A 46 0.99 0.22 6.08
CA TYR A 46 0.24 0.00 4.84
C TYR A 46 -1.27 0.12 5.04
N VAL A 47 -1.85 -0.54 6.05
CA VAL A 47 -3.30 -0.45 6.33
C VAL A 47 -3.71 0.98 6.70
N ARG A 48 -2.84 1.71 7.41
CA ARG A 48 -3.09 3.11 7.77
C ARG A 48 -3.11 4.01 6.54
N GLU A 49 -2.15 3.83 5.64
CA GLU A 49 -2.08 4.52 4.35
C GLU A 49 -3.31 4.22 3.48
N VAL A 50 -3.73 2.94 3.38
CA VAL A 50 -4.96 2.55 2.66
C VAL A 50 -6.19 3.24 3.23
N ARG A 51 -6.34 3.27 4.57
CA ARG A 51 -7.48 3.95 5.19
C ARG A 51 -7.49 5.45 4.88
N ASP A 52 -6.33 6.09 4.92
CA ASP A 52 -6.20 7.52 4.65
C ASP A 52 -6.48 7.83 3.16
N GLU A 53 -6.15 6.91 2.25
CA GLU A 53 -6.52 7.01 0.82
C GLU A 53 -8.02 6.73 0.58
N MET A 54 -8.57 5.72 1.25
CA MET A 54 -10.01 5.37 1.17
C MET A 54 -10.92 6.50 1.63
N ARG A 55 -10.42 7.43 2.47
CA ARG A 55 -11.14 8.65 2.86
C ARG A 55 -11.27 9.67 1.74
N LYS A 56 -10.39 9.63 0.72
CA LYS A 56 -10.46 10.49 -0.47
C LYS A 56 -11.48 9.96 -1.48
N VAL A 57 -11.84 8.67 -1.39
CA VAL A 57 -12.85 8.08 -2.26
C VAL A 57 -14.22 8.59 -1.83
N ALA A 58 -14.93 9.23 -2.76
CA ALA A 58 -16.30 9.64 -2.55
C ALA A 58 -17.21 8.41 -2.49
N TRP A 59 -17.46 7.93 -1.28
CA TRP A 59 -18.43 6.86 -1.08
C TRP A 59 -19.83 7.36 -1.43
N PRO A 60 -20.59 6.57 -2.21
CA PRO A 60 -21.89 6.99 -2.71
C PRO A 60 -22.87 7.21 -1.58
N LYS A 61 -23.79 8.15 -1.78
CA LYS A 61 -24.88 8.39 -0.83
C LYS A 61 -25.97 7.33 -1.03
N TRP A 62 -26.55 6.83 0.07
CA TRP A 62 -27.63 5.83 0.03
C TRP A 62 -28.79 6.11 -0.95
N PRO A 63 -29.25 7.37 -1.13
CA PRO A 63 -30.30 7.67 -2.12
C PRO A 63 -29.87 7.43 -3.56
N GLU A 64 -28.60 7.65 -3.88
CA GLU A 64 -28.05 7.50 -5.22
C GLU A 64 -27.91 6.02 -5.59
N VAL A 65 -27.39 5.21 -4.66
CA VAL A 65 -27.35 3.74 -4.81
C VAL A 65 -28.75 3.17 -5.06
N ARG A 66 -29.76 3.66 -4.34
CA ARG A 66 -31.15 3.22 -4.51
C ARG A 66 -31.70 3.58 -5.89
N ARG A 67 -31.42 4.79 -6.40
CA ARG A 67 -31.85 5.21 -7.74
C ARG A 67 -31.25 4.32 -8.83
N PHE A 68 -29.94 4.10 -8.79
CA PHE A 68 -29.26 3.24 -9.75
C PHE A 68 -29.75 1.79 -9.64
N SER A 69 -29.95 1.28 -8.44
CA SER A 69 -30.50 -0.08 -8.23
C SER A 69 -31.90 -0.23 -8.83
N ILE A 70 -32.78 0.77 -8.65
CA ILE A 70 -34.14 0.74 -9.24
C ILE A 70 -34.07 0.77 -10.77
N ILE A 71 -33.22 1.62 -11.35
CA ILE A 71 -33.04 1.67 -12.81
C ILE A 71 -32.61 0.31 -13.34
N VAL A 72 -31.58 -0.30 -12.74
CA VAL A 72 -31.10 -1.62 -13.12
C VAL A 72 -32.19 -2.68 -12.95
N LEU A 73 -32.88 -2.69 -11.81
CA LEU A 73 -33.98 -3.63 -11.54
C LEU A 73 -35.07 -3.56 -12.62
N VAL A 74 -35.50 -2.34 -12.98
CA VAL A 74 -36.51 -2.13 -14.03
C VAL A 74 -36.00 -2.64 -15.38
N THR A 75 -34.75 -2.33 -15.75
CA THR A 75 -34.18 -2.82 -17.01
C THR A 75 -34.11 -4.34 -17.06
N VAL A 76 -33.72 -4.99 -15.96
CA VAL A 76 -33.68 -6.46 -15.86
C VAL A 76 -35.08 -7.03 -16.05
N VAL A 77 -36.08 -6.52 -15.34
CA VAL A 77 -37.48 -6.99 -15.47
C VAL A 77 -37.99 -6.85 -16.90
N LEU A 78 -37.70 -5.72 -17.57
CA LEU A 78 -38.09 -5.50 -18.96
C LEU A 78 -37.43 -6.50 -19.91
N TYR A 79 -36.11 -6.72 -19.80
CA TYR A 79 -35.40 -7.69 -20.64
C TYR A 79 -35.84 -9.12 -20.34
N THR A 80 -36.03 -9.48 -19.08
CA THR A 80 -36.56 -10.81 -18.71
C THR A 80 -37.95 -11.03 -19.29
N GLY A 81 -38.85 -10.04 -19.17
CA GLY A 81 -40.19 -10.12 -19.77
C GLY A 81 -40.15 -10.19 -21.30
N TYR A 82 -39.25 -9.44 -21.93
CA TYR A 82 -39.05 -9.47 -23.38
C TYR A 82 -38.58 -10.83 -23.87
N VAL A 83 -37.52 -11.39 -23.26
CA VAL A 83 -37.01 -12.72 -23.61
C VAL A 83 -38.07 -13.79 -23.35
N PHE A 84 -38.72 -13.75 -22.18
CA PHE A 84 -39.82 -14.68 -21.87
C PHE A 84 -40.96 -14.61 -22.90
N GLY A 85 -41.33 -13.40 -23.33
CA GLY A 85 -42.34 -13.18 -24.36
C GLY A 85 -41.93 -13.75 -25.71
N LEU A 86 -40.68 -13.53 -26.12
CA LEU A 86 -40.13 -14.12 -27.34
C LEU A 86 -40.07 -15.64 -27.26
N ASP A 87 -39.57 -16.20 -26.16
CA ASP A 87 -39.48 -17.66 -25.96
C ASP A 87 -40.87 -18.31 -26.01
N SER A 88 -41.86 -17.67 -25.38
CA SER A 88 -43.26 -18.12 -25.42
C SER A 88 -43.83 -18.05 -26.84
N LEU A 89 -43.56 -16.95 -27.56
CA LEU A 89 -44.01 -16.76 -28.92
C LEU A 89 -43.41 -17.81 -29.86
N PHE A 90 -42.09 -18.03 -29.80
CA PHE A 90 -41.41 -19.08 -30.56
C PHE A 90 -41.87 -20.48 -30.16
N GLY A 91 -42.17 -20.73 -28.88
CA GLY A 91 -42.74 -21.99 -28.42
C GLY A 91 -44.10 -22.28 -29.05
N VAL A 92 -45.00 -21.29 -29.08
CA VAL A 92 -46.33 -21.44 -29.70
C VAL A 92 -46.22 -21.56 -31.22
N LEU A 93 -45.40 -20.72 -31.87
CA LEU A 93 -45.20 -20.76 -33.32
C LEU A 93 -44.57 -22.07 -33.79
N SER A 94 -43.57 -22.56 -33.07
CA SER A 94 -42.95 -23.86 -33.40
C SER A 94 -43.93 -25.00 -33.20
N GLY A 95 -44.71 -25.01 -32.11
CA GLY A 95 -45.79 -25.97 -31.92
C GLY A 95 -46.78 -25.98 -33.09
N TRP A 96 -47.19 -24.81 -33.59
CA TRP A 96 -48.08 -24.71 -34.75
C TRP A 96 -47.43 -25.11 -36.08
N LEU A 97 -46.11 -24.89 -36.24
CA LEU A 97 -45.39 -25.20 -37.48
C LEU A 97 -45.00 -26.68 -37.60
N TYR A 98 -44.78 -27.37 -36.48
CA TYR A 98 -44.37 -28.78 -36.45
C TYR A 98 -45.55 -29.77 -36.35
N ASP A 99 -46.77 -29.29 -36.08
CA ASP A 99 -48.03 -30.01 -36.32
C ASP A 99 -48.47 -29.87 -37.80
#